data_AF-A0A838H547-F1
#
_entry.id   AF-A0A838H547-F1
#
_cell.length_a   1.000
_cell.length_b   1.000
_cell.length_c   1.000
_cell.angle_alpha   90.00
_cell.angle_beta   90.00
_cell.angle_gamma   90.00
#
_symmetry.space_group_name_H-M   'P 1'
#
loop_
_entity.id
_entity.type
_entity.pdbx_description
1 polymer ?
#
loop_
_entity_poly.entity_id
_entity_poly.type
_entity_poly.pdbx_seq_one_letter_code
_entity_poly.pdbx_strand_id
1 'polypeptide(L)'
;MFTTTRIRGAASWWLALAMLAGVFAAAGAPPAGATTPVRGSFIGSAYATFANATAGRVATTLGRSAVVVVGCQGTGGDLRTNTVDSVNAGKAFKAQQTYTTARTMRGDARAFTRTTAKVEGVRALGGLITADAVKSVAKTTATHTNIASSTVGSKFVNLRVAGSAVQTDVRRNTRIDLPGVGYVVLNRVVVFDAPGRQTLTVEGMRLVITKSNDFGLPVGSRIVVSHAVSGFDRDEPTAVIGGAAYATSGRFRTLELTNQAGRSAAVYLGCRDLDRPKQTNTINRTAVDGVAATGSGETSAEGRTTTTGGIVAKTTAKTEDLNLLDGLVTADAVRASSQTRKEAKFSATADGSRFVNLKVLGKPLASADVAPNTKVDLPGIGRAILFEKRVQRSSERVSLAVKMVRVVIEKDNTLGLPVGQIVVSSASSSVRDF
;
A
#
# COMPACT_ATOMS: atom_id res chain seq x y z
N MET A 1 -1.11 -70.25 -0.70
CA MET A 1 -1.54 -71.57 -1.25
C MET A 1 -2.66 -72.05 -0.33
N PHE A 2 -3.86 -72.26 -0.88
CA PHE A 2 -5.01 -72.99 -0.32
C PHE A 2 -5.67 -72.45 0.97
N THR A 3 -6.98 -72.41 1.16
CA THR A 3 -8.21 -72.32 0.33
C THR A 3 -9.36 -72.17 1.33
N THR A 4 -10.44 -71.57 0.85
CA THR A 4 -11.87 -71.79 1.16
C THR A 4 -12.24 -73.07 1.96
N THR A 5 -13.36 -73.12 2.71
CA THR A 5 -14.71 -73.40 2.15
C THR A 5 -15.85 -73.30 3.19
N ARG A 6 -17.03 -72.89 2.71
CA ARG A 6 -18.37 -72.76 3.32
C ARG A 6 -19.01 -74.09 3.78
N ILE A 7 -19.97 -74.03 4.72
CA ILE A 7 -21.25 -74.83 4.78
C ILE A 7 -22.25 -73.98 5.61
N ARG A 8 -23.41 -73.45 5.13
CA ARG A 8 -24.72 -73.99 4.67
C ARG A 8 -25.73 -74.40 5.78
N GLY A 9 -26.93 -73.79 5.70
CA GLY A 9 -28.24 -74.32 6.11
C GLY A 9 -28.74 -73.90 7.51
N ALA A 10 -30.03 -73.72 7.81
CA ALA A 10 -31.32 -73.48 7.14
C ALA A 10 -32.41 -73.54 8.25
N ALA A 11 -33.67 -73.21 7.90
CA ALA A 11 -34.93 -73.40 8.65
C ALA A 11 -35.31 -72.24 9.61
N SER A 12 -36.21 -71.31 9.25
CA SER A 12 -37.66 -71.39 8.89
C SER A 12 -38.54 -70.99 10.09
N TRP A 13 -39.49 -70.09 9.88
CA TRP A 13 -40.94 -70.26 10.13
C TRP A 13 -41.70 -69.00 9.73
N TRP A 14 -42.91 -69.24 9.22
CA TRP A 14 -43.82 -68.35 8.50
C TRP A 14 -44.71 -67.49 9.42
N LEU A 15 -45.14 -66.30 8.98
CA LEU A 15 -46.55 -66.01 8.62
C LEU A 15 -46.76 -64.53 8.27
N ALA A 16 -47.59 -64.34 7.25
CA ALA A 16 -47.95 -63.07 6.62
C ALA A 16 -49.05 -62.32 7.39
N LEU A 17 -49.05 -60.99 7.27
CA LEU A 17 -50.28 -60.20 7.24
C LEU A 17 -50.07 -58.97 6.34
N ALA A 18 -50.96 -58.82 5.35
CA ALA A 18 -50.99 -57.70 4.43
C ALA A 18 -51.70 -56.49 5.08
N MET A 19 -51.12 -55.30 4.95
CA MET A 19 -51.85 -54.03 4.95
C MET A 19 -51.28 -53.11 3.87
N LEU A 20 -52.11 -52.79 2.89
CA LEU A 20 -51.98 -51.60 2.05
C LEU A 20 -52.34 -50.36 2.88
N ALA A 21 -51.47 -49.33 2.88
CA ALA A 21 -51.89 -47.92 2.87
C ALA A 21 -50.67 -46.97 2.77
N GLY A 22 -50.67 -46.11 1.74
CA GLY A 22 -50.07 -44.77 1.82
C GLY A 22 -48.59 -44.62 1.40
N VAL A 23 -48.33 -44.56 0.09
CA VAL A 23 -47.14 -43.84 -0.42
C VAL A 23 -47.40 -42.34 -0.22
N PHE A 24 -46.94 -41.77 0.90
CA PHE A 24 -46.72 -40.33 0.98
C PHE A 24 -45.49 -40.02 0.13
N ALA A 25 -45.71 -39.53 -1.09
CA ALA A 25 -44.71 -38.78 -1.80
C ALA A 25 -44.44 -37.50 -0.98
N ALA A 26 -43.41 -37.55 -0.12
CA ALA A 26 -42.83 -36.34 0.42
C ALA A 26 -42.26 -35.58 -0.79
N ALA A 27 -43.01 -34.58 -1.26
CA ALA A 27 -42.48 -33.54 -2.12
C ALA A 27 -41.32 -32.89 -1.35
N GLY A 28 -40.12 -33.39 -1.56
CA GLY A 28 -38.91 -32.75 -1.09
C GLY A 28 -38.91 -31.35 -1.69
N ALA A 29 -39.10 -30.34 -0.84
CA ALA A 29 -38.85 -28.97 -1.23
C ALA A 29 -37.44 -28.94 -1.85
N PRO A 30 -37.26 -28.33 -3.04
CA PRO A 30 -35.93 -28.17 -3.59
C PRO A 30 -35.06 -27.49 -2.52
N PRO A 31 -33.79 -27.90 -2.36
CA PRO A 31 -32.89 -27.24 -1.43
C PRO A 31 -32.94 -25.74 -1.71
N ALA A 32 -33.14 -24.96 -0.65
CA ALA A 32 -33.20 -23.50 -0.71
C ALA A 32 -32.11 -22.99 -1.66
N GLY A 33 -32.54 -22.30 -2.73
CA GLY A 33 -31.68 -21.96 -3.85
C GLY A 33 -30.39 -21.31 -3.37
N ALA A 34 -29.25 -21.81 -3.86
CA ALA A 34 -27.95 -21.21 -3.59
C ALA A 34 -28.00 -19.74 -3.97
N THR A 35 -28.05 -18.86 -2.97
CA THR A 35 -28.02 -17.41 -3.19
C THR A 35 -26.70 -17.07 -3.85
N THR A 36 -26.76 -16.41 -5.01
CA THR A 36 -25.54 -16.08 -5.76
C THR A 36 -24.69 -15.08 -4.99
N PRO A 37 -23.34 -15.21 -4.98
CA PRO A 37 -22.47 -14.23 -4.35
C PRO A 37 -22.69 -12.81 -4.85
N VAL A 38 -22.60 -11.82 -3.95
CA VAL A 38 -22.61 -10.41 -4.33
C VAL A 38 -21.45 -10.16 -5.28
N ARG A 39 -21.73 -9.89 -6.56
CA ARG A 39 -20.73 -9.63 -7.61
C ARG A 39 -20.17 -8.22 -7.52
N GLY A 40 -18.93 -8.06 -7.97
CA GLY A 40 -18.21 -6.79 -7.95
C GLY A 40 -16.79 -6.88 -7.44
N SER A 41 -16.21 -5.76 -7.06
CA SER A 41 -14.84 -5.64 -6.60
C SER A 41 -14.71 -4.73 -5.39
N PHE A 42 -13.65 -4.96 -4.62
CA PHE A 42 -13.36 -4.20 -3.42
C PHE A 42 -12.41 -3.04 -3.70
N ILE A 43 -12.59 -1.95 -2.96
CA ILE A 43 -11.71 -0.79 -2.97
C ILE A 43 -11.30 -0.54 -1.53
N GLY A 44 -10.01 -0.38 -1.26
CA GLY A 44 -9.58 0.03 0.07
C GLY A 44 -8.09 0.20 0.23
N SER A 45 -7.72 1.10 1.12
CA SER A 45 -6.35 1.25 1.59
C SER A 45 -6.36 1.94 2.96
N ALA A 46 -5.29 1.80 3.71
CA ALA A 46 -5.06 2.59 4.91
C ALA A 46 -3.58 2.91 5.05
N TYR A 47 -3.28 4.08 5.59
CA TYR A 47 -1.95 4.48 6.00
C TYR A 47 -2.05 5.36 7.25
N ALA A 48 -1.03 5.31 8.08
CA ALA A 48 -1.04 6.01 9.35
C ALA A 48 -0.66 7.49 9.22
N THR A 49 0.40 7.81 8.49
CA THR A 49 0.83 9.20 8.26
C THR A 49 1.11 9.43 6.80
N PHE A 50 0.91 10.66 6.34
CA PHE A 50 1.37 11.12 5.04
C PHE A 50 1.72 12.60 5.05
N ALA A 51 2.75 12.98 4.29
CA ALA A 51 2.97 14.37 3.92
C ALA A 51 3.18 14.53 2.41
N ASN A 52 2.67 15.62 1.84
CA ASN A 52 2.84 15.91 0.42
C ASN A 52 4.26 16.40 0.11
N ALA A 53 4.63 16.34 -1.17
CA ALA A 53 5.92 16.81 -1.70
C ALA A 53 6.35 18.21 -1.22
N THR A 54 5.38 19.13 -1.10
CA THR A 54 5.61 20.51 -0.63
C THR A 54 6.22 20.57 0.77
N ALA A 55 6.02 19.54 1.61
CA ALA A 55 6.60 19.45 2.95
C ALA A 55 8.11 19.14 2.97
N GLY A 56 8.76 19.01 1.81
CA GLY A 56 10.21 18.83 1.71
C GLY A 56 10.70 17.58 2.44
N ARG A 57 11.67 17.74 3.35
CA ARG A 57 12.23 16.63 4.15
C ARG A 57 11.18 15.93 5.01
N VAL A 58 10.14 16.63 5.47
CA VAL A 58 9.06 16.00 6.24
C VAL A 58 8.31 14.96 5.39
N ALA A 59 8.24 15.15 4.07
CA ALA A 59 7.60 14.21 3.15
C ALA A 59 8.33 12.86 3.07
N THR A 60 9.66 12.84 3.16
CA THR A 60 10.43 11.58 3.15
C THR A 60 10.23 10.79 4.42
N THR A 61 10.21 11.48 5.57
CA THR A 61 10.05 10.85 6.87
C THR A 61 8.63 10.35 7.10
N LEU A 62 7.61 11.17 6.76
CA LEU A 62 6.22 10.77 7.00
C LEU A 62 5.69 9.78 5.96
N GLY A 63 6.25 9.80 4.74
CA GLY A 63 5.97 8.83 3.66
C GLY A 63 4.48 8.52 3.52
N ARG A 64 4.11 7.29 3.17
CA ARG A 64 2.88 6.70 3.71
C ARG A 64 3.33 5.64 4.71
N SER A 65 3.12 5.85 6.00
CA SER A 65 3.54 4.87 7.03
C SER A 65 2.49 3.78 7.23
N ALA A 66 2.93 2.60 7.67
CA ALA A 66 2.10 1.42 7.93
C ALA A 66 1.05 1.17 6.82
N VAL A 67 1.44 1.16 5.54
CA VAL A 67 0.46 1.03 4.45
C VAL A 67 -0.11 -0.38 4.38
N VAL A 68 -1.44 -0.47 4.24
CA VAL A 68 -2.15 -1.67 3.78
C VAL A 68 -3.04 -1.32 2.59
N VAL A 69 -3.17 -2.27 1.66
CA VAL A 69 -3.99 -2.12 0.45
C VAL A 69 -4.91 -3.32 0.27
N VAL A 70 -6.12 -3.04 -0.20
CA VAL A 70 -7.13 -4.03 -0.61
C VAL A 70 -7.04 -4.18 -2.12
N GLY A 71 -6.81 -5.41 -2.59
CA GLY A 71 -6.90 -5.72 -4.02
C GLY A 71 -8.36 -5.83 -4.48
N CYS A 72 -8.60 -5.80 -5.78
CA CYS A 72 -9.96 -5.82 -6.32
C CYS A 72 -10.76 -7.09 -5.97
N GLN A 73 -10.08 -8.23 -5.83
CA GLN A 73 -10.70 -9.47 -5.33
C GLN A 73 -10.87 -9.49 -3.80
N GLY A 74 -10.31 -8.51 -3.09
CA GLY A 74 -10.37 -8.41 -1.64
C GLY A 74 -9.19 -9.07 -0.93
N THR A 75 -9.38 -9.37 0.35
CA THR A 75 -8.45 -10.12 1.20
C THR A 75 -8.90 -11.55 1.48
N GLY A 76 -10.03 -12.00 0.92
CA GLY A 76 -10.53 -13.37 1.12
C GLY A 76 -10.96 -13.67 2.56
N GLY A 77 -11.26 -12.66 3.37
CA GLY A 77 -11.56 -12.83 4.79
C GLY A 77 -10.35 -12.59 5.70
N ASP A 78 -9.12 -12.60 5.17
CA ASP A 78 -7.91 -12.40 5.94
C ASP A 78 -7.81 -10.98 6.48
N LEU A 79 -7.36 -10.85 7.72
CA LEU A 79 -6.97 -9.58 8.30
C LEU A 79 -5.53 -9.26 7.89
N ARG A 80 -5.36 -8.28 7.00
CA ARG A 80 -4.04 -7.72 6.68
C ARG A 80 -3.72 -6.62 7.66
N THR A 81 -2.50 -6.61 8.17
CA THR A 81 -2.02 -5.64 9.16
C THR A 81 -0.66 -5.08 8.74
N ASN A 82 -0.38 -3.87 9.20
CA ASN A 82 0.96 -3.29 9.12
C ASN A 82 1.17 -2.36 10.32
N THR A 83 2.38 -2.36 10.88
CA THR A 83 2.75 -1.59 12.07
C THR A 83 4.08 -0.89 11.81
N VAL A 84 4.20 0.36 12.28
CA VAL A 84 5.49 1.05 12.42
C VAL A 84 5.56 1.63 13.83
N ASP A 85 6.63 1.33 14.57
CA ASP A 85 6.73 1.59 16.01
C ASP A 85 6.88 3.07 16.38
N SER A 86 7.38 3.89 15.47
CA SER A 86 7.48 5.35 15.62
C SER A 86 7.60 6.05 14.29
N VAL A 87 7.19 7.33 14.26
CA VAL A 87 7.42 8.24 13.15
C VAL A 87 7.91 9.55 13.74
N ASN A 88 9.04 10.07 13.28
CA ASN A 88 9.64 11.29 13.85
C ASN A 88 10.23 12.19 12.77
N ALA A 89 9.48 13.21 12.39
CA ALA A 89 9.87 14.28 11.47
C ALA A 89 10.24 15.57 12.23
N GLY A 90 10.95 15.44 13.36
CA GLY A 90 11.41 16.56 14.16
C GLY A 90 10.26 17.35 14.81
N LYS A 91 10.29 18.68 14.70
CA LYS A 91 9.24 19.56 15.25
C LYS A 91 7.94 19.51 14.44
N ALA A 92 7.98 19.09 13.18
CA ALA A 92 6.80 19.07 12.33
C ALA A 92 5.79 18.00 12.79
N PHE A 93 6.26 16.79 13.09
CA PHE A 93 5.40 15.69 13.48
C PHE A 93 6.15 14.56 14.19
N LYS A 94 5.55 14.01 15.24
CA LYS A 94 5.97 12.77 15.91
C LYS A 94 4.76 11.89 16.22
N ALA A 95 4.97 10.58 16.18
CA ALA A 95 4.06 9.56 16.66
C ALA A 95 4.86 8.39 17.26
N GLN A 96 4.26 7.73 18.25
CA GLN A 96 4.76 6.47 18.81
C GLN A 96 4.23 5.34 17.90
N GLN A 97 3.33 4.48 18.34
CA GLN A 97 2.91 3.38 17.48
C GLN A 97 1.98 3.84 16.34
N THR A 98 2.19 3.27 15.15
CA THR A 98 1.26 3.37 14.03
C THR A 98 0.81 1.99 13.59
N TYR A 99 -0.48 1.83 13.31
CA TYR A 99 -1.08 0.54 13.00
C TYR A 99 -2.19 0.70 11.99
N THR A 100 -2.23 -0.17 10.98
CA THR A 100 -3.32 -0.21 10.03
C THR A 100 -3.81 -1.62 9.79
N THR A 101 -5.07 -1.73 9.38
CA THR A 101 -5.68 -2.99 8.99
C THR A 101 -6.52 -2.86 7.74
N ALA A 102 -6.64 -3.97 7.02
CA ALA A 102 -7.56 -4.15 5.91
C ALA A 102 -8.14 -5.55 5.95
N ARG A 103 -9.47 -5.64 5.86
CA ARG A 103 -10.20 -6.91 5.75
C ARG A 103 -11.37 -6.73 4.80
N THR A 104 -11.53 -7.66 3.88
CA THR A 104 -12.77 -7.79 3.10
C THR A 104 -13.33 -9.18 3.24
N MET A 105 -14.61 -9.33 2.94
CA MET A 105 -15.26 -10.62 2.84
C MET A 105 -16.33 -10.53 1.77
N ARG A 106 -16.50 -11.61 1.01
CA ARG A 106 -17.62 -11.82 0.11
C ARG A 106 -18.38 -13.03 0.61
N GLY A 107 -19.67 -12.84 0.87
CA GLY A 107 -20.61 -13.93 1.07
C GLY A 107 -21.79 -13.77 0.12
N ASP A 108 -22.77 -14.65 0.28
CA ASP A 108 -23.87 -14.78 -0.68
C ASP A 108 -24.81 -13.58 -0.66
N ALA A 109 -25.14 -13.07 0.52
CA ALA A 109 -26.03 -11.92 0.67
C ALA A 109 -25.30 -10.57 0.81
N ARG A 110 -24.02 -10.59 1.21
CA ARG A 110 -23.27 -9.40 1.62
C ARG A 110 -21.79 -9.50 1.27
N ALA A 111 -21.23 -8.39 0.81
CA ALA A 111 -19.80 -8.16 0.74
C ALA A 111 -19.43 -6.95 1.61
N PHE A 112 -18.24 -6.94 2.21
CA PHE A 112 -17.77 -5.74 2.91
C PHE A 112 -16.28 -5.48 2.70
N THR A 113 -15.91 -4.22 2.76
CA THR A 113 -14.54 -3.74 2.93
C THR A 113 -14.45 -2.97 4.24
N ARG A 114 -13.48 -3.30 5.08
CA ARG A 114 -13.13 -2.53 6.28
C ARG A 114 -11.65 -2.24 6.28
N THR A 115 -11.31 -0.97 6.41
CA THR A 115 -9.95 -0.52 6.67
C THR A 115 -9.89 0.29 7.96
N THR A 116 -8.75 0.27 8.62
CA THR A 116 -8.52 1.04 9.85
C THR A 116 -7.12 1.59 9.83
N ALA A 117 -6.98 2.83 10.30
CA ALA A 117 -5.70 3.40 10.67
C ALA A 117 -5.78 3.86 12.13
N LYS A 118 -4.70 3.67 12.87
CA LYS A 118 -4.53 4.11 14.25
C LYS A 118 -3.12 4.67 14.40
N VAL A 119 -3.02 5.84 14.99
CA VAL A 119 -1.75 6.52 15.30
C VAL A 119 -1.78 6.89 16.77
N GLU A 120 -0.76 6.48 17.52
CA GLU A 120 -0.62 6.73 18.95
C GLU A 120 0.46 7.77 19.24
N GLY A 121 0.31 8.50 20.35
CA GLY A 121 1.28 9.49 20.81
C GLY A 121 1.53 10.61 19.79
N VAL A 122 0.47 11.12 19.17
CA VAL A 122 0.56 12.17 18.15
C VAL A 122 1.05 13.47 18.79
N ARG A 123 2.10 14.05 18.19
CA ARG A 123 2.61 15.38 18.53
C ARG A 123 2.98 16.13 17.25
N ALA A 124 2.13 17.04 16.79
CA ALA A 124 2.37 17.82 15.58
C ALA A 124 2.72 19.27 15.92
N LEU A 125 3.54 19.90 15.06
CA LEU A 125 3.91 21.32 15.15
C LEU A 125 4.42 21.72 16.54
N GLY A 126 5.46 21.04 17.01
CA GLY A 126 6.08 21.29 18.32
C GLY A 126 5.20 20.93 19.52
N GLY A 127 4.06 20.27 19.31
CA GLY A 127 3.07 20.01 20.35
C GLY A 127 1.90 20.99 20.35
N LEU A 128 1.79 21.85 19.34
CA LEU A 128 0.58 22.65 19.12
C LEU A 128 -0.66 21.75 18.97
N ILE A 129 -0.49 20.55 18.41
CA ILE A 129 -1.53 19.52 18.40
C ILE A 129 -0.98 18.25 19.06
N THR A 130 -1.71 17.72 20.05
CA THR A 130 -1.37 16.47 20.72
C THR A 130 -2.58 15.55 20.79
N ALA A 131 -2.39 14.24 20.67
CA ALA A 131 -3.42 13.25 20.97
C ALA A 131 -2.77 11.93 21.38
N ASP A 132 -3.37 11.23 22.33
CA ASP A 132 -2.89 9.90 22.73
C ASP A 132 -3.17 8.88 21.64
N ALA A 133 -4.32 9.01 20.97
CA ALA A 133 -4.63 8.20 19.80
C ALA A 133 -5.56 8.92 18.81
N VAL A 134 -5.30 8.69 17.52
CA VAL A 134 -6.15 9.09 16.40
C VAL A 134 -6.50 7.86 15.59
N LYS A 135 -7.77 7.47 15.59
CA LYS A 135 -8.26 6.27 14.89
C LYS A 135 -9.28 6.65 13.82
N SER A 136 -9.07 6.15 12.61
CA SER A 136 -9.99 6.26 11.48
C SER A 136 -10.42 4.88 11.03
N VAL A 137 -11.73 4.71 10.84
CA VAL A 137 -12.34 3.47 10.33
C VAL A 137 -13.18 3.83 9.13
N ALA A 138 -12.93 3.16 8.01
CA ALA A 138 -13.81 3.18 6.86
C ALA A 138 -14.37 1.76 6.67
N LYS A 139 -15.69 1.64 6.66
CA LYS A 139 -16.39 0.39 6.34
C LYS A 139 -17.41 0.64 5.23
N THR A 140 -17.37 -0.16 4.18
CA THR A 140 -18.39 -0.19 3.13
C THR A 140 -18.96 -1.60 3.06
N THR A 141 -20.28 -1.72 3.00
CA THR A 141 -21.02 -2.98 2.93
C THR A 141 -21.93 -2.93 1.71
N ALA A 142 -21.87 -3.95 0.87
CA ALA A 142 -22.71 -4.11 -0.31
C ALA A 142 -23.63 -5.33 -0.11
N THR A 143 -24.89 -5.17 -0.50
CA THR A 143 -25.84 -6.26 -0.74
C THR A 143 -26.10 -6.35 -2.25
N HIS A 144 -27.00 -7.23 -2.68
CA HIS A 144 -27.45 -7.26 -4.08
C HIS A 144 -28.09 -5.95 -4.56
N THR A 145 -28.67 -5.16 -3.67
CA THR A 145 -29.45 -3.95 -4.04
C THR A 145 -28.87 -2.65 -3.49
N ASN A 146 -28.08 -2.68 -2.41
CA ASN A 146 -27.61 -1.48 -1.74
C ASN A 146 -26.09 -1.49 -1.50
N ILE A 147 -25.47 -0.32 -1.46
CA ILE A 147 -24.10 -0.12 -0.95
C ILE A 147 -24.15 0.98 0.10
N ALA A 148 -23.71 0.67 1.32
CA ALA A 148 -23.73 1.60 2.45
C ALA A 148 -22.37 1.69 3.10
N SER A 149 -22.01 2.90 3.54
CA SER A 149 -20.73 3.19 4.18
C SER A 149 -20.89 3.72 5.59
N SER A 150 -19.93 3.44 6.45
CA SER A 150 -19.94 3.78 7.87
C SER A 150 -18.55 4.14 8.37
N THR A 151 -18.49 5.16 9.23
CA THR A 151 -17.28 5.63 9.90
C THR A 151 -17.17 5.13 11.35
N VAL A 152 -18.09 4.25 11.78
CA VAL A 152 -18.21 3.80 13.17
C VAL A 152 -16.89 3.19 13.67
N GLY A 153 -16.45 3.69 14.83
CA GLY A 153 -15.19 3.32 15.47
C GLY A 153 -14.03 4.28 15.20
N SER A 154 -14.24 5.32 14.38
CA SER A 154 -13.31 6.47 14.31
C SER A 154 -13.44 7.31 15.57
N LYS A 155 -12.31 7.72 16.16
CA LYS A 155 -12.27 8.51 17.40
C LYS A 155 -10.93 9.17 17.65
N PHE A 156 -10.94 10.15 18.54
CA PHE A 156 -9.75 10.73 19.16
C PHE A 156 -9.68 10.35 20.64
N VAL A 157 -8.47 10.26 21.18
CA VAL A 157 -8.22 10.12 22.62
C VAL A 157 -7.35 11.28 23.05
N ASN A 158 -7.83 12.06 24.02
CA ASN A 158 -7.12 13.20 24.61
C ASN A 158 -6.56 14.20 23.58
N LEU A 159 -7.32 14.49 22.52
CA LEU A 159 -6.94 15.48 21.51
C LEU A 159 -6.92 16.88 22.13
N ARG A 160 -5.81 17.58 21.94
CA ARG A 160 -5.65 19.00 22.22
C ARG A 160 -5.17 19.73 20.99
N VAL A 161 -5.71 20.92 20.75
CA VAL A 161 -5.32 21.82 19.68
C VAL A 161 -5.09 23.20 20.27
N ALA A 162 -3.89 23.74 20.09
CA ALA A 162 -3.45 25.00 20.70
C ALA A 162 -3.70 25.03 22.23
N GLY A 163 -3.36 23.94 22.92
CA GLY A 163 -3.54 23.79 24.37
C GLY A 163 -4.97 23.44 24.83
N SER A 164 -5.98 23.75 24.01
CA SER A 164 -7.39 23.49 24.32
C SER A 164 -7.77 22.04 24.05
N ALA A 165 -8.46 21.40 24.99
CA ALA A 165 -9.01 20.06 24.79
C ALA A 165 -10.15 20.09 23.77
N VAL A 166 -10.12 19.17 22.82
CA VAL A 166 -11.19 18.96 21.85
C VAL A 166 -12.07 17.80 22.34
N GLN A 167 -13.39 17.96 22.24
CA GLN A 167 -14.33 16.91 22.64
C GLN A 167 -14.07 15.60 21.88
N THR A 168 -14.35 14.45 22.51
CA THR A 168 -14.10 13.13 21.93
C THR A 168 -15.00 12.82 20.73
N ASP A 169 -16.21 13.39 20.68
CA ASP A 169 -17.14 13.28 19.55
C ASP A 169 -17.01 14.47 18.59
N VAL A 170 -15.95 14.44 17.79
CA VAL A 170 -15.68 15.49 16.81
C VAL A 170 -16.60 15.30 15.60
N ARG A 171 -17.43 16.31 15.31
CA ARG A 171 -18.27 16.33 14.10
C ARG A 171 -17.44 16.16 12.83
N ARG A 172 -18.04 15.57 11.81
CA ARG A 172 -17.38 15.37 10.50
C ARG A 172 -16.91 16.71 9.94
N ASN A 173 -15.70 16.72 9.37
CA ASN A 173 -15.09 17.88 8.70
C ASN A 173 -14.93 19.12 9.60
N THR A 174 -14.73 18.92 10.91
CA THR A 174 -14.51 20.04 11.85
C THR A 174 -13.16 20.71 11.54
N ARG A 175 -13.19 21.98 11.14
CA ARG A 175 -11.99 22.78 10.92
C ARG A 175 -11.65 23.60 12.16
N ILE A 176 -10.39 23.61 12.56
CA ILE A 176 -9.84 24.47 13.60
C ILE A 176 -8.67 25.24 12.99
N ASP A 177 -8.74 26.57 13.05
CA ASP A 177 -7.64 27.42 12.60
C ASP A 177 -6.51 27.43 13.63
N LEU A 178 -5.27 27.49 13.13
CA LEU A 178 -4.04 27.47 13.90
C LEU A 178 -3.33 28.82 13.67
N PRO A 179 -3.46 29.78 14.60
CA PRO A 179 -2.84 31.09 14.47
C PRO A 179 -1.36 31.00 14.11
N GLY A 180 -0.93 31.80 13.13
CA GLY A 180 0.46 31.81 12.65
C GLY A 180 0.88 30.63 11.76
N VAL A 181 0.03 29.63 11.51
CA VAL A 181 0.42 28.42 10.76
C VAL A 181 -0.53 28.09 9.61
N GLY A 182 -1.83 27.95 9.90
CA GLY A 182 -2.80 27.46 8.93
C GLY A 182 -4.03 26.90 9.61
N TYR A 183 -4.42 25.65 9.30
CA TYR A 183 -5.57 25.01 9.92
C TYR A 183 -5.44 23.48 9.94
N VAL A 184 -6.20 22.84 10.84
CA VAL A 184 -6.39 21.39 10.87
C VAL A 184 -7.87 21.07 10.62
N VAL A 185 -8.13 20.08 9.77
CA VAL A 185 -9.46 19.46 9.61
C VAL A 185 -9.45 18.13 10.35
N LEU A 186 -10.35 18.00 11.32
CA LEU A 186 -10.56 16.82 12.13
C LEU A 186 -11.74 16.00 11.59
N ASN A 187 -11.64 14.68 11.70
CA ASN A 187 -12.66 13.72 11.27
C ASN A 187 -13.16 14.03 9.85
N ARG A 188 -12.22 14.18 8.91
CA ARG A 188 -12.56 14.50 7.53
C ARG A 188 -13.16 13.27 6.87
N VAL A 189 -14.39 13.40 6.37
CA VAL A 189 -15.14 12.31 5.74
C VAL A 189 -15.56 12.73 4.34
N VAL A 190 -15.22 11.91 3.35
CA VAL A 190 -15.65 12.07 1.96
C VAL A 190 -16.31 10.79 1.50
N VAL A 191 -17.55 10.92 1.00
CA VAL A 191 -18.29 9.83 0.37
C VAL A 191 -18.38 10.15 -1.11
N PHE A 192 -17.94 9.21 -1.93
CA PHE A 192 -18.23 9.18 -3.36
C PHE A 192 -19.31 8.13 -3.59
N ASP A 193 -20.40 8.53 -4.23
CA ASP A 193 -21.56 7.69 -4.48
C ASP A 193 -21.96 7.82 -5.95
N ALA A 194 -22.04 6.69 -6.63
CA ALA A 194 -22.40 6.57 -8.03
C ALA A 194 -23.21 5.28 -8.23
N PRO A 195 -23.98 5.13 -9.32
CA PRO A 195 -24.70 3.89 -9.60
C PRO A 195 -23.76 2.69 -9.53
N GLY A 196 -24.08 1.72 -8.65
CA GLY A 196 -23.29 0.51 -8.46
C GLY A 196 -21.95 0.69 -7.75
N ARG A 197 -21.56 1.90 -7.30
CA ARG A 197 -20.26 2.15 -6.69
C ARG A 197 -20.33 3.14 -5.55
N GLN A 198 -19.73 2.77 -4.42
CA GLN A 198 -19.53 3.69 -3.30
C GLN A 198 -18.11 3.59 -2.75
N THR A 199 -17.51 4.73 -2.42
CA THR A 199 -16.21 4.80 -1.74
C THR A 199 -16.29 5.81 -0.60
N LEU A 200 -15.75 5.42 0.56
CA LEU A 200 -15.65 6.20 1.77
C LEU A 200 -14.18 6.45 2.08
N THR A 201 -13.79 7.72 2.21
CA THR A 201 -12.48 8.14 2.73
C THR A 201 -12.66 8.81 4.09
N VAL A 202 -11.90 8.36 5.08
CA VAL A 202 -11.85 8.93 6.43
C VAL A 202 -10.42 9.30 6.76
N GLU A 203 -10.23 10.54 7.20
CA GLU A 203 -8.95 11.01 7.75
C GLU A 203 -9.20 11.56 9.16
N GLY A 204 -8.36 11.11 10.10
CA GLY A 204 -8.46 11.57 11.48
C GLY A 204 -8.08 13.04 11.55
N MET A 205 -6.90 13.39 11.03
CA MET A 205 -6.46 14.79 10.95
C MET A 205 -5.88 15.08 9.57
N ARG A 206 -6.18 16.26 9.06
CA ARG A 206 -5.49 16.87 7.91
C ARG A 206 -5.04 18.27 8.28
N LEU A 207 -3.74 18.43 8.50
CA LEU A 207 -3.09 19.72 8.71
C LEU A 207 -2.73 20.35 7.36
N VAL A 208 -3.03 21.64 7.20
CA VAL A 208 -2.70 22.42 6.01
C VAL A 208 -1.97 23.69 6.44
N ILE A 209 -0.78 23.90 5.87
CA ILE A 209 0.06 25.06 6.13
C ILE A 209 -0.26 26.14 5.11
N THR A 210 -0.71 27.29 5.58
CA THR A 210 -1.07 28.44 4.72
C THR A 210 -0.23 29.67 5.00
N LYS A 211 0.60 29.64 6.04
CA LYS A 211 1.50 30.74 6.44
C LYS A 211 2.92 30.23 6.63
N SER A 212 3.89 31.13 6.45
CA SER A 212 5.27 30.88 6.88
C SER A 212 5.30 30.59 8.38
N ASN A 213 6.17 29.68 8.81
CA ASN A 213 6.18 29.17 10.18
C ASN A 213 7.57 28.61 10.54
N ASP A 214 7.83 28.52 11.84
CA ASP A 214 9.11 28.08 12.40
C ASP A 214 9.25 26.54 12.47
N PHE A 215 8.29 25.79 11.93
CA PHE A 215 8.32 24.33 11.91
C PHE A 215 9.03 23.77 10.66
N GLY A 216 9.56 24.64 9.79
CA GLY A 216 10.26 24.25 8.57
C GLY A 216 9.32 23.66 7.51
N LEU A 217 8.02 23.94 7.58
CA LEU A 217 7.04 23.49 6.60
C LEU A 217 6.70 24.63 5.63
N PRO A 218 6.98 24.48 4.32
CA PRO A 218 6.58 25.48 3.34
C PRO A 218 5.06 25.67 3.25
N VAL A 219 4.62 26.85 2.79
CA VAL A 219 3.21 27.10 2.46
C VAL A 219 2.74 26.09 1.42
N GLY A 220 1.54 25.52 1.63
CA GLY A 220 1.00 24.43 0.79
C GLY A 220 1.36 23.03 1.29
N SER A 221 2.18 22.91 2.35
CA SER A 221 2.42 21.64 3.02
C SER A 221 1.13 21.06 3.61
N ARG A 222 0.98 19.75 3.50
CA ARG A 222 -0.15 18.98 4.00
C ARG A 222 0.35 17.75 4.73
N ILE A 223 -0.14 17.55 5.96
CA ILE A 223 0.11 16.33 6.75
C ILE A 223 -1.23 15.66 7.04
N VAL A 224 -1.35 14.39 6.70
CA VAL A 224 -2.53 13.55 6.97
C VAL A 224 -2.17 12.53 8.04
N VAL A 225 -3.03 12.37 9.03
CA VAL A 225 -2.89 11.42 10.13
C VAL A 225 -4.13 10.54 10.17
N SER A 226 -3.90 9.23 10.25
CA SER A 226 -4.91 8.19 10.31
C SER A 226 -5.85 8.22 9.11
N HIS A 227 -5.42 7.67 7.97
CA HIS A 227 -6.19 7.63 6.73
C HIS A 227 -6.72 6.22 6.45
N ALA A 228 -8.02 6.10 6.18
CA ALA A 228 -8.68 4.85 5.84
C ALA A 228 -9.65 5.07 4.66
N VAL A 229 -9.58 4.18 3.67
CA VAL A 229 -10.47 4.14 2.51
C VAL A 229 -11.12 2.78 2.45
N SER A 230 -12.43 2.75 2.25
CA SER A 230 -13.20 1.55 1.92
C SER A 230 -14.13 1.83 0.75
N GLY A 231 -14.48 0.79 0.00
CA GLY A 231 -15.43 0.92 -1.08
C GLY A 231 -15.80 -0.44 -1.67
N PHE A 232 -16.84 -0.39 -2.50
CA PHE A 232 -17.31 -1.50 -3.30
C PHE A 232 -17.82 -0.95 -4.63
N ASP A 233 -17.59 -1.72 -5.68
CA ASP A 233 -18.02 -1.42 -7.05
C ASP A 233 -18.64 -2.70 -7.61
N ARG A 234 -19.86 -2.65 -8.10
CA ARG A 234 -20.58 -3.81 -8.66
C ARG A 234 -19.94 -4.32 -9.94
N ASP A 235 -19.11 -3.51 -10.60
CA ASP A 235 -18.45 -3.89 -11.83
C ASP A 235 -17.16 -4.66 -11.54
N GLU A 236 -17.07 -5.85 -12.13
CA GLU A 236 -15.87 -6.67 -12.13
C GLU A 236 -14.98 -6.22 -13.30
N PRO A 237 -13.75 -5.75 -13.04
CA PRO A 237 -12.85 -5.36 -14.11
C PRO A 237 -12.43 -6.62 -14.88
N THR A 238 -12.09 -6.49 -16.16
CA THR A 238 -11.62 -7.64 -16.97
C THR A 238 -10.18 -8.06 -16.64
N ALA A 239 -9.41 -7.17 -16.01
CA ALA A 239 -8.11 -7.46 -15.44
C ALA A 239 -7.82 -6.53 -14.27
N VAL A 240 -6.88 -6.95 -13.43
CA VAL A 240 -6.38 -6.19 -12.30
C VAL A 240 -4.97 -5.73 -12.58
N ILE A 241 -4.75 -4.43 -12.46
CA ILE A 241 -3.42 -3.84 -12.49
C ILE A 241 -2.89 -3.61 -11.07
N GLY A 242 -1.58 -3.46 -10.94
CA GLY A 242 -0.95 -3.11 -9.69
C GLY A 242 0.43 -2.54 -9.95
N GLY A 243 0.98 -1.83 -8.96
CA GLY A 243 2.32 -1.29 -9.07
C GLY A 243 2.66 -0.32 -7.97
N ALA A 244 3.95 -0.10 -7.78
CA ALA A 244 4.46 0.92 -6.88
C ALA A 244 5.79 1.44 -7.39
N ALA A 245 6.02 2.74 -7.22
CA ALA A 245 7.33 3.36 -7.45
C ALA A 245 7.69 4.30 -6.30
N TYR A 246 8.98 4.38 -5.99
CA TYR A 246 9.55 5.29 -5.00
C TYR A 246 10.99 5.64 -5.38
N ALA A 247 11.41 6.88 -5.07
CA ALA A 247 12.73 7.39 -5.41
C ALA A 247 13.80 6.78 -4.49
N THR A 248 13.59 6.78 -3.18
CA THR A 248 14.51 6.16 -2.22
C THR A 248 13.77 5.45 -1.09
N SER A 249 14.42 4.50 -0.43
CA SER A 249 14.01 3.95 0.86
C SER A 249 15.18 3.29 1.56
N GLY A 250 15.19 3.29 2.89
CA GLY A 250 16.12 2.56 3.73
C GLY A 250 15.38 1.67 4.72
N ARG A 251 16.02 0.57 5.11
CA ARG A 251 15.57 -0.30 6.19
C ARG A 251 16.78 -0.76 6.97
N PHE A 252 16.84 -0.42 8.26
CA PHE A 252 18.01 -0.65 9.11
C PHE A 252 17.61 -1.41 10.37
N ARG A 253 18.58 -1.98 11.07
CA ARG A 253 18.34 -2.61 12.39
C ARG A 253 17.89 -1.60 13.44
N THR A 254 18.38 -0.35 13.36
CA THR A 254 17.94 0.72 14.26
C THR A 254 16.65 1.36 13.75
N LEU A 255 15.67 1.54 14.63
CA LEU A 255 14.37 2.12 14.30
C LEU A 255 14.47 3.59 13.88
N GLU A 256 15.37 4.36 14.49
CA GLU A 256 15.52 5.79 14.22
C GLU A 256 15.84 6.09 12.74
N LEU A 257 16.89 5.46 12.20
CA LEU A 257 17.26 5.59 10.79
C LEU A 257 16.24 4.96 9.84
N THR A 258 15.57 3.87 10.25
CA THR A 258 14.51 3.25 9.44
C THR A 258 13.32 4.19 9.26
N ASN A 259 12.96 4.94 10.30
CA ASN A 259 11.86 5.89 10.25
C ASN A 259 12.20 7.14 9.43
N GLN A 260 13.47 7.54 9.41
CA GLN A 260 13.94 8.66 8.58
C GLN A 260 14.04 8.30 7.10
N ALA A 261 14.28 7.02 6.78
CA ALA A 261 14.47 6.52 5.42
C ALA A 261 13.22 5.85 4.83
N GLY A 262 12.03 6.43 5.03
CA GLY A 262 10.80 5.97 4.39
C GLY A 262 10.86 6.00 2.85
N ARG A 263 9.83 5.44 2.18
CA ARG A 263 9.72 5.53 0.71
C ARG A 263 9.48 6.97 0.28
N SER A 264 10.49 7.63 -0.29
CA SER A 264 10.37 9.00 -0.80
C SER A 264 9.67 9.06 -2.16
N ALA A 265 8.94 10.16 -2.39
CA ALA A 265 8.17 10.40 -3.60
C ALA A 265 7.33 9.18 -4.04
N ALA A 266 6.70 8.46 -3.10
CA ALA A 266 6.02 7.21 -3.45
C ALA A 266 4.72 7.44 -4.24
N VAL A 267 4.48 6.60 -5.25
CA VAL A 267 3.22 6.46 -5.98
C VAL A 267 2.80 4.99 -6.04
N TYR A 268 1.50 4.75 -6.15
CA TYR A 268 0.91 3.42 -6.12
C TYR A 268 -0.15 3.31 -7.21
N LEU A 269 -0.10 2.23 -7.99
CA LEU A 269 -1.14 1.89 -8.94
C LEU A 269 -2.12 0.93 -8.25
N GLY A 270 -3.32 1.42 -8.00
CA GLY A 270 -4.46 0.64 -7.52
C GLY A 270 -5.08 -0.21 -8.62
N CYS A 271 -5.84 -1.23 -8.20
CA CYS A 271 -6.41 -2.19 -9.13
C CYS A 271 -7.50 -1.66 -10.07
N ARG A 272 -8.05 -0.46 -9.80
CA ARG A 272 -9.01 0.25 -10.65
C ARG A 272 -8.44 1.57 -11.21
N ASP A 273 -7.12 1.71 -11.24
CA ASP A 273 -6.44 2.89 -11.81
C ASP A 273 -6.24 2.80 -13.33
N LEU A 274 -6.98 1.90 -14.00
CA LEU A 274 -6.99 1.80 -15.45
C LEU A 274 -7.66 3.04 -16.05
N ASP A 275 -7.00 3.64 -17.04
CA ASP A 275 -7.45 4.86 -17.75
C ASP A 275 -7.71 6.07 -16.83
N ARG A 276 -7.06 6.09 -15.66
CA ARG A 276 -7.03 7.25 -14.77
C ARG A 276 -5.86 8.18 -15.13
N PRO A 277 -5.96 9.48 -14.80
CA PRO A 277 -4.84 10.39 -14.95
C PRO A 277 -3.58 9.84 -14.29
N LYS A 278 -2.46 9.95 -15.01
CA LYS A 278 -1.14 9.53 -14.54
C LYS A 278 -0.86 10.17 -13.18
N GLN A 279 -0.55 9.33 -12.20
CA GLN A 279 -0.14 9.79 -10.88
C GLN A 279 1.35 10.12 -10.91
N THR A 280 1.72 11.27 -10.37
CA THR A 280 3.12 11.69 -10.22
C THR A 280 3.37 12.14 -8.79
N ASN A 281 4.60 11.95 -8.33
CA ASN A 281 5.07 12.50 -7.06
C ASN A 281 6.52 12.91 -7.22
N THR A 282 6.85 14.11 -6.74
CA THR A 282 8.20 14.67 -6.82
C THR A 282 8.72 15.01 -5.43
N ILE A 283 10.04 15.05 -5.29
CA ILE A 283 10.71 15.61 -4.13
C ILE A 283 11.98 16.31 -4.59
N ASN A 284 12.32 17.43 -3.95
CA ASN A 284 13.48 18.24 -4.36
C ASN A 284 14.81 17.69 -3.83
N ARG A 285 14.80 17.01 -2.68
CA ARG A 285 15.98 16.40 -2.08
C ARG A 285 15.57 15.31 -1.11
N THR A 286 16.28 14.18 -1.13
CA THR A 286 16.23 13.21 -0.02
C THR A 286 17.61 13.19 0.62
N ALA A 287 17.67 13.40 1.93
CA ALA A 287 18.91 13.25 2.69
C ALA A 287 18.58 12.45 3.94
N VAL A 288 19.26 11.33 4.09
CA VAL A 288 19.37 10.58 5.35
C VAL A 288 20.81 10.75 5.78
N ASP A 289 21.03 11.46 6.89
CA ASP A 289 22.37 11.86 7.34
C ASP A 289 23.30 10.63 7.45
N GLY A 290 24.50 10.74 6.86
CA GLY A 290 25.51 9.67 6.80
C GLY A 290 25.22 8.49 5.86
N VAL A 291 24.00 8.35 5.34
CA VAL A 291 23.52 7.14 4.67
C VAL A 291 23.33 7.34 3.16
N ALA A 292 22.55 8.35 2.80
CA ALA A 292 22.14 8.60 1.42
C ALA A 292 21.80 10.07 1.23
N ALA A 293 22.49 10.72 0.30
CA ALA A 293 22.10 12.01 -0.25
C ALA A 293 21.65 11.78 -1.70
N THR A 294 20.46 12.23 -2.02
CA THR A 294 19.99 12.32 -3.41
C THR A 294 19.49 13.72 -3.66
N GLY A 295 19.65 14.19 -4.89
CA GLY A 295 18.96 15.37 -5.41
C GLY A 295 17.47 15.11 -5.58
N SER A 296 16.92 15.56 -6.69
CA SER A 296 15.49 15.44 -6.95
C SER A 296 15.08 13.98 -7.16
N GLY A 297 13.84 13.65 -6.80
CA GLY A 297 13.22 12.36 -7.06
C GLY A 297 11.87 12.56 -7.72
N GLU A 298 11.59 11.84 -8.80
CA GLU A 298 10.31 11.85 -9.50
C GLU A 298 9.83 10.42 -9.69
N THR A 299 8.56 10.17 -9.38
CA THR A 299 7.94 8.89 -9.68
C THR A 299 6.63 9.06 -10.41
N SER A 300 6.24 8.02 -11.14
CA SER A 300 4.92 7.98 -11.76
C SER A 300 4.32 6.58 -11.81
N ALA A 301 2.99 6.52 -11.85
CA ALA A 301 2.21 5.32 -12.00
C ALA A 301 1.01 5.58 -12.92
N GLU A 302 0.80 4.70 -13.89
CA GLU A 302 -0.34 4.76 -14.81
C GLU A 302 -0.80 3.37 -15.21
N GLY A 303 -2.12 3.23 -15.37
CA GLY A 303 -2.77 2.10 -16.01
C GLY A 303 -3.49 2.59 -17.26
N ARG A 304 -3.38 1.89 -18.38
CA ARG A 304 -4.09 2.27 -19.60
C ARG A 304 -4.56 1.07 -20.40
N THR A 305 -5.68 1.24 -21.09
CA THR A 305 -6.18 0.35 -22.13
C THR A 305 -5.55 0.75 -23.48
N THR A 306 -5.11 -0.22 -24.27
CA THR A 306 -4.61 0.01 -25.64
C THR A 306 -5.79 0.13 -26.60
N THR A 307 -5.56 0.66 -27.80
CA THR A 307 -6.57 0.73 -28.87
C THR A 307 -7.10 -0.65 -29.28
N THR A 308 -6.33 -1.71 -29.03
CA THR A 308 -6.70 -3.11 -29.28
C THR A 308 -7.33 -3.81 -28.08
N GLY A 309 -7.65 -3.09 -27.00
CA GLY A 309 -8.24 -3.65 -25.78
C GLY A 309 -7.26 -4.33 -24.82
N GLY A 310 -5.96 -4.24 -25.09
CA GLY A 310 -4.91 -4.70 -24.18
C GLY A 310 -4.76 -3.80 -22.96
N ILE A 311 -4.19 -4.32 -21.88
CA ILE A 311 -4.05 -3.60 -20.61
C ILE A 311 -2.58 -3.42 -20.29
N VAL A 312 -2.18 -2.20 -19.94
CA VAL A 312 -0.81 -1.84 -19.59
C VAL A 312 -0.79 -1.24 -18.18
N ALA A 313 0.10 -1.76 -17.33
CA ALA A 313 0.46 -1.15 -16.06
C ALA A 313 1.91 -0.69 -16.13
N LYS A 314 2.17 0.59 -15.85
CA LYS A 314 3.50 1.18 -15.90
C LYS A 314 3.80 2.00 -14.67
N THR A 315 4.99 1.80 -14.12
CA THR A 315 5.53 2.65 -13.06
C THR A 315 6.96 3.06 -13.38
N THR A 316 7.35 4.26 -12.93
CA THR A 316 8.71 4.78 -13.12
C THR A 316 9.19 5.46 -11.85
N ALA A 317 10.49 5.37 -11.58
CA ALA A 317 11.17 6.17 -10.56
C ALA A 317 12.46 6.74 -11.13
N LYS A 318 12.68 8.04 -10.97
CA LYS A 318 13.89 8.75 -11.34
C LYS A 318 14.45 9.41 -10.08
N THR A 319 15.74 9.32 -9.89
CA THR A 319 16.48 10.00 -8.82
C THR A 319 17.68 10.68 -9.46
N GLU A 320 17.91 11.95 -9.12
CA GLU A 320 19.04 12.76 -9.59
C GLU A 320 20.07 12.94 -8.47
N ASP A 321 21.31 13.27 -8.87
CA ASP A 321 22.44 13.56 -7.99
C ASP A 321 22.59 12.52 -6.87
N LEU A 322 22.64 11.25 -7.26
CA LEU A 322 22.80 10.14 -6.35
C LEU A 322 24.19 10.19 -5.73
N ASN A 323 24.25 10.20 -4.40
CA ASN A 323 25.45 9.99 -3.61
C ASN A 323 25.12 9.12 -2.38
N LEU A 324 25.55 7.87 -2.39
CA LEU A 324 25.40 6.94 -1.27
C LEU A 324 26.74 6.69 -0.58
N LEU A 325 26.67 6.54 0.75
CA LEU A 325 27.78 6.07 1.57
C LEU A 325 29.07 6.91 1.36
N ASP A 326 28.92 8.24 1.41
CA ASP A 326 30.03 9.18 1.22
C ASP A 326 30.79 9.00 -0.11
N GLY A 327 30.04 8.90 -1.21
CA GLY A 327 30.61 8.84 -2.57
C GLY A 327 30.98 7.44 -3.06
N LEU A 328 30.77 6.38 -2.27
CA LEU A 328 31.06 5.02 -2.73
C LEU A 328 30.16 4.57 -3.87
N VAL A 329 28.92 5.08 -3.96
CA VAL A 329 28.04 4.89 -5.12
C VAL A 329 27.47 6.23 -5.54
N THR A 330 27.83 6.70 -6.73
CA THR A 330 27.34 7.97 -7.27
C THR A 330 26.76 7.82 -8.66
N ALA A 331 25.78 8.65 -9.02
CA ALA A 331 25.27 8.76 -10.39
C ALA A 331 24.55 10.08 -10.58
N ASP A 332 24.63 10.69 -11.75
CA ASP A 332 23.91 11.94 -12.04
C ASP A 332 22.41 11.69 -12.13
N ALA A 333 22.02 10.55 -12.69
CA ALA A 333 20.63 10.13 -12.72
C ALA A 333 20.49 8.61 -12.71
N VAL A 334 19.47 8.14 -12.00
CA VAL A 334 19.10 6.73 -11.92
C VAL A 334 17.62 6.58 -12.20
N ARG A 335 17.27 5.85 -13.25
CA ARG A 335 15.87 5.64 -13.66
C ARG A 335 15.51 4.17 -13.65
N ALA A 336 14.47 3.81 -12.88
CA ALA A 336 13.76 2.54 -12.99
C ALA A 336 12.49 2.70 -13.84
N SER A 337 12.23 1.70 -14.67
CA SER A 337 11.00 1.57 -15.45
C SER A 337 10.49 0.14 -15.32
N SER A 338 9.23 -0.02 -14.92
CA SER A 338 8.56 -1.31 -14.90
C SER A 338 7.27 -1.20 -15.70
N GLN A 339 7.13 -2.04 -16.72
CA GLN A 339 5.92 -2.12 -17.51
C GLN A 339 5.49 -3.57 -17.69
N THR A 340 4.23 -3.85 -17.38
CA THR A 340 3.58 -5.15 -17.56
C THR A 340 2.35 -4.98 -18.44
N ARG A 341 2.10 -5.97 -19.31
CA ARG A 341 1.00 -5.91 -20.26
C ARG A 341 0.23 -7.22 -20.31
N LYS A 342 -1.07 -7.11 -20.58
CA LYS A 342 -1.95 -8.20 -21.02
C LYS A 342 -2.52 -7.81 -22.37
N GLU A 343 -2.04 -8.43 -23.43
CA GLU A 343 -2.66 -8.39 -24.75
C GLU A 343 -3.15 -9.83 -25.06
N ALA A 344 -2.80 -10.41 -26.21
CA ALA A 344 -3.01 -11.85 -26.45
C ALA A 344 -2.21 -12.73 -25.46
N LYS A 345 -1.08 -12.23 -24.96
CA LYS A 345 -0.23 -12.88 -23.96
C LYS A 345 0.21 -11.87 -22.89
N PHE A 346 0.60 -12.40 -21.75
CA PHE A 346 1.22 -11.60 -20.69
C PHE A 346 2.69 -11.30 -21.01
N SER A 347 3.08 -10.02 -20.95
CA SER A 347 4.46 -9.58 -21.19
C SER A 347 4.94 -8.57 -20.15
N ALA A 348 6.25 -8.45 -20.01
CA ALA A 348 6.88 -7.50 -19.10
C ALA A 348 8.18 -6.97 -19.69
N THR A 349 8.42 -5.67 -19.51
CA THR A 349 9.66 -5.01 -19.94
C THR A 349 10.12 -3.98 -18.92
N ALA A 350 11.44 -3.87 -18.78
CA ALA A 350 12.10 -2.86 -17.97
C ALA A 350 12.65 -1.69 -18.83
N ASP A 351 12.23 -1.60 -20.09
CA ASP A 351 12.74 -0.60 -21.05
C ASP A 351 12.63 0.82 -20.52
N GLY A 352 13.70 1.56 -20.72
CA GLY A 352 13.90 2.90 -20.15
C GLY A 352 14.51 2.91 -18.75
N SER A 353 14.81 1.74 -18.16
CA SER A 353 15.69 1.68 -16.99
C SER A 353 17.12 1.99 -17.40
N ARG A 354 17.79 2.92 -16.71
CA ARG A 354 19.16 3.35 -17.05
C ARG A 354 19.85 4.06 -15.89
N PHE A 355 21.18 4.09 -15.97
CA PHE A 355 22.03 4.99 -15.18
C PHE A 355 22.57 6.11 -16.06
N VAL A 356 22.99 7.21 -15.45
CA VAL A 356 23.79 8.27 -16.07
C VAL A 356 24.99 8.50 -15.17
N ASN A 357 26.20 8.34 -15.72
CA ASN A 357 27.47 8.54 -15.02
C ASN A 357 27.60 7.77 -13.70
N LEU A 358 27.15 6.51 -13.68
CA LEU A 358 27.28 5.65 -12.49
C LEU A 358 28.76 5.41 -12.18
N LYS A 359 29.13 5.59 -10.91
CA LYS A 359 30.41 5.18 -10.35
C LYS A 359 30.18 4.34 -9.10
N VAL A 360 30.97 3.29 -8.95
CA VAL A 360 31.02 2.47 -7.74
C VAL A 360 32.48 2.35 -7.32
N LEU A 361 32.79 2.67 -6.06
CA LEU A 361 34.15 2.78 -5.54
C LEU A 361 35.03 3.72 -6.38
N GLY A 362 34.46 4.84 -6.83
CA GLY A 362 35.11 5.81 -7.71
C GLY A 362 35.32 5.38 -9.16
N LYS A 363 35.08 4.09 -9.50
CA LYS A 363 35.25 3.56 -10.86
C LYS A 363 33.97 3.74 -11.67
N PRO A 364 34.03 4.32 -12.89
CA PRO A 364 32.86 4.45 -13.74
C PRO A 364 32.37 3.09 -14.23
N LEU A 365 31.05 2.92 -14.25
CA LEU A 365 30.35 1.81 -14.88
C LEU A 365 29.48 2.41 -15.99
N ALA A 366 29.80 2.14 -17.25
CA ALA A 366 29.02 2.65 -18.36
C ALA A 366 27.59 2.10 -18.29
N SER A 367 26.60 2.96 -18.50
CA SER A 367 25.19 2.61 -18.31
C SER A 367 24.68 1.54 -19.27
N ALA A 368 25.32 1.38 -20.43
CA ALA A 368 25.03 0.33 -21.41
C ALA A 368 25.53 -1.05 -20.96
N ASP A 369 26.47 -1.10 -20.01
CA ASP A 369 27.20 -2.32 -19.65
C ASP A 369 26.71 -2.95 -18.33
N VAL A 370 25.84 -2.25 -17.58
CA VAL A 370 25.32 -2.80 -16.31
C VAL A 370 24.22 -3.81 -16.61
N ALA A 371 24.61 -5.07 -16.72
CA ALA A 371 23.69 -6.19 -16.88
C ALA A 371 22.71 -6.30 -15.69
N PRO A 372 21.48 -6.80 -15.89
CA PRO A 372 20.54 -7.00 -14.79
C PRO A 372 21.12 -7.88 -13.67
N ASN A 373 20.87 -7.49 -12.42
CA ASN A 373 21.32 -8.18 -11.20
C ASN A 373 22.86 -8.20 -11.00
N THR A 374 23.59 -7.26 -11.59
CA THR A 374 25.02 -7.08 -11.35
C THR A 374 25.29 -6.83 -9.88
N LYS A 375 26.27 -7.52 -9.30
CA LYS A 375 26.68 -7.36 -7.90
C LYS A 375 28.07 -6.76 -7.86
N VAL A 376 28.27 -5.79 -6.99
CA VAL A 376 29.57 -5.15 -6.74
C VAL A 376 29.81 -5.16 -5.24
N ASP A 377 30.92 -5.72 -4.82
CA ASP A 377 31.30 -5.73 -3.40
C ASP A 377 31.73 -4.33 -2.96
N LEU A 378 31.34 -3.95 -1.75
CA LEU A 378 31.69 -2.69 -1.10
C LEU A 378 32.54 -3.03 0.13
N PRO A 379 33.88 -3.02 0.01
CA PRO A 379 34.78 -3.41 1.09
C PRO A 379 34.46 -2.70 2.41
N GLY A 380 34.40 -3.47 3.50
CA GLY A 380 34.07 -2.95 4.83
C GLY A 380 32.58 -2.66 5.09
N ILE A 381 31.70 -2.77 4.09
CA ILE A 381 30.27 -2.42 4.23
C ILE A 381 29.35 -3.61 3.88
N GLY A 382 29.55 -4.22 2.71
CA GLY A 382 28.64 -5.24 2.17
C GLY A 382 28.69 -5.25 0.65
N ARG A 383 27.55 -5.02 -0.03
CA ARG A 383 27.46 -5.07 -1.49
C ARG A 383 26.39 -4.16 -2.09
N ALA A 384 26.65 -3.66 -3.30
CA ALA A 384 25.66 -3.06 -4.18
C ALA A 384 25.13 -4.11 -5.15
N ILE A 385 23.82 -4.06 -5.42
CA ILE A 385 23.16 -4.81 -6.48
C ILE A 385 22.57 -3.79 -7.43
N LEU A 386 23.09 -3.78 -8.65
CA LEU A 386 22.74 -2.85 -9.70
C LEU A 386 21.74 -3.51 -10.65
N PHE A 387 20.76 -2.72 -11.07
CA PHE A 387 19.69 -3.14 -11.98
C PHE A 387 19.05 -4.48 -11.57
N GLU A 388 18.65 -4.60 -10.31
CA GLU A 388 17.96 -5.79 -9.81
C GLU A 388 16.60 -5.91 -10.52
N LYS A 389 16.42 -6.97 -11.31
CA LYS A 389 15.25 -7.23 -12.14
C LYS A 389 14.66 -8.58 -11.79
N ARG A 390 13.39 -8.60 -11.41
CA ARG A 390 12.63 -9.83 -11.11
C ARG A 390 11.34 -9.85 -11.91
N VAL A 391 11.16 -10.88 -12.72
CA VAL A 391 9.94 -11.12 -13.50
C VAL A 391 9.29 -12.39 -12.98
N GLN A 392 7.97 -12.37 -12.74
CA GLN A 392 7.18 -13.57 -12.52
C GLN A 392 6.04 -13.59 -13.54
N ARG A 393 5.85 -14.71 -14.23
CA ARG A 393 4.85 -14.85 -15.29
C ARG A 393 4.18 -16.22 -15.20
N SER A 394 2.86 -16.24 -15.38
CA SER A 394 2.07 -17.44 -15.66
C SER A 394 1.07 -17.15 -16.79
N SER A 395 0.19 -18.10 -17.07
CA SER A 395 -0.93 -17.95 -18.01
C SER A 395 -1.95 -16.88 -17.60
N GLU A 396 -2.00 -16.49 -16.32
CA GLU A 396 -3.04 -15.61 -15.75
C GLU A 396 -2.50 -14.30 -15.18
N ARG A 397 -1.17 -14.17 -15.08
CA ARG A 397 -0.52 -13.00 -14.46
C ARG A 397 0.89 -12.77 -14.95
N VAL A 398 1.30 -11.50 -14.85
CA VAL A 398 2.68 -11.09 -14.93
C VAL A 398 2.97 -9.99 -13.93
N SER A 399 4.13 -10.05 -13.29
CA SER A 399 4.68 -8.97 -12.49
C SER A 399 6.13 -8.73 -12.84
N LEU A 400 6.54 -7.48 -12.71
CA LEU A 400 7.92 -7.04 -12.84
C LEU A 400 8.26 -6.14 -11.66
N ALA A 401 9.43 -6.35 -11.08
CA ALA A 401 10.04 -5.47 -10.11
C ALA A 401 11.45 -5.09 -10.58
N VAL A 402 11.73 -3.79 -10.54
CA VAL A 402 13.02 -3.19 -10.87
C VAL A 402 13.49 -2.35 -9.68
N LYS A 403 14.74 -2.54 -9.28
CA LYS A 403 15.46 -1.65 -8.37
C LYS A 403 16.79 -1.33 -9.00
N MET A 404 17.07 -0.06 -9.27
CA MET A 404 18.30 0.29 -9.98
C MET A 404 19.52 0.20 -9.09
N VAL A 405 19.44 0.65 -7.84
CA VAL A 405 20.52 0.45 -6.87
C VAL A 405 19.91 -0.13 -5.59
N ARG A 406 20.43 -1.27 -5.15
CA ARG A 406 20.19 -1.80 -3.81
C ARG A 406 21.52 -2.03 -3.12
N VAL A 407 21.81 -1.24 -2.09
CA VAL A 407 22.94 -1.46 -1.20
C VAL A 407 22.47 -2.35 -0.05
N VAL A 408 23.20 -3.41 0.24
CA VAL A 408 23.03 -4.24 1.42
C VAL A 408 24.22 -3.98 2.33
N ILE A 409 23.94 -3.51 3.54
CA ILE A 409 24.91 -3.27 4.60
C ILE A 409 24.84 -4.51 5.50
N GLU A 410 25.90 -5.30 5.49
CA GLU A 410 25.90 -6.65 6.09
C GLU A 410 26.52 -6.68 7.49
N LYS A 411 27.30 -5.66 7.82
CA LYS A 411 28.01 -5.52 9.10
C LYS A 411 28.17 -4.06 9.51
N ASP A 412 28.50 -3.86 10.78
CA ASP A 412 28.95 -2.57 11.26
C ASP A 412 30.18 -2.13 10.46
N ASN A 413 30.26 -0.84 10.21
CA ASN A 413 31.21 -0.26 9.26
C ASN A 413 31.70 1.08 9.80
N THR A 414 32.81 1.55 9.22
CA THR A 414 33.48 2.79 9.61
C THR A 414 32.64 4.05 9.36
N LEU A 415 31.57 3.97 8.57
CA LEU A 415 30.61 5.05 8.36
C LEU A 415 29.56 5.14 9.49
N GLY A 416 29.63 4.26 10.49
CA GLY A 416 28.66 4.21 11.59
C GLY A 416 27.27 3.74 11.15
N LEU A 417 27.15 3.14 9.96
CA LEU A 417 25.86 2.74 9.43
C LEU A 417 25.41 1.40 10.02
N PRO A 418 24.18 1.29 10.54
CA PRO A 418 23.65 0.02 11.00
C PRO A 418 23.42 -0.95 9.84
N VAL A 419 23.52 -2.24 10.13
CA VAL A 419 23.13 -3.33 9.22
C VAL A 419 21.72 -3.09 8.66
N GLY A 420 21.55 -3.26 7.35
CA GLY A 420 20.33 -2.87 6.67
C GLY A 420 20.44 -2.88 5.15
N GLN A 421 19.56 -2.12 4.51
CA GLN A 421 19.60 -1.89 3.07
C GLN A 421 19.10 -0.50 2.69
N ILE A 422 19.63 -0.01 1.59
CA ILE A 422 19.18 1.21 0.90
C ILE A 422 18.73 0.81 -0.50
N VAL A 423 17.61 1.34 -0.97
CA VAL A 423 17.09 1.15 -2.32
C VAL A 423 16.88 2.51 -2.96
N VAL A 424 17.40 2.68 -4.18
CA VAL A 424 17.23 3.89 -5.00
C VAL A 424 16.63 3.53 -6.34
N SER A 425 15.67 4.35 -6.75
CA SER A 425 14.82 4.22 -7.94
C SER A 425 14.25 2.80 -8.06
N SER A 426 13.11 2.58 -7.40
CA SER A 426 12.37 1.32 -7.52
C SER A 426 11.06 1.53 -8.27
N ALA A 427 10.77 0.64 -9.20
CA ALA A 427 9.52 0.58 -9.93
C ALA A 427 9.02 -0.88 -9.97
N SER A 428 7.73 -1.07 -9.80
CA SER A 428 7.09 -2.38 -9.91
C SER A 428 5.73 -2.25 -10.56
N SER A 429 5.37 -3.23 -11.37
CA SER A 429 4.09 -3.29 -12.05
C SER A 429 3.61 -4.73 -12.16
N SER A 430 2.29 -4.91 -12.20
CA SER A 430 1.65 -6.20 -12.41
C SER A 430 0.36 -6.06 -13.20
N VAL A 431 0.05 -7.07 -14.00
CA VAL A 431 -1.26 -7.28 -14.61
C VAL A 431 -1.64 -8.73 -14.39
N ARG A 432 -2.91 -8.98 -14.05
CA ARG A 432 -3.47 -10.33 -13.94
C ARG A 432 -4.94 -10.33 -14.35
N ASP A 433 -5.47 -11.50 -14.65
CA ASP A 433 -6.91 -11.68 -14.82
C ASP A 433 -7.64 -11.41 -13.50
N PHE A 434 -8.90 -10.94 -13.60
CA PHE A 434 -9.68 -10.55 -12.42
C PHE A 434 -10.17 -11.74 -11.61
#